data_AF-A0A7S1CIM7-F1
#
_entry.id   AF-A0A7S1CIM7-F1
#
_cell.length_a   1.000
_cell.length_b   1.000
_cell.length_c   1.000
_cell.angle_alpha   90.00
_cell.angle_beta   90.00
_cell.angle_gamma   90.00
#
_symmetry.space_group_name_H-M   'P 1'
#
loop_
_entity.id
_entity.type
_entity.pdbx_description
1 polymer ?
#
loop_
_entity_poly.entity_id
_entity_poly.type
_entity_poly.pdbx_seq_one_letter_code
_entity_poly.pdbx_strand_id
1 'polypeptide(L)'
;CRVVTFLSINRFERKKGLALALEALAVLRRRAAEAAADAGDADGVEVRLVMAGGWDARVAENVEHHAELVAAAARLGVADAVTFVRSFSDEEKAALLAACTAVVYTPTNEHFGIVPVEAGAAGRPVVACASGGPLESIVDGA
;
A
#
# COMPACT_ATOMS: atom_id res chain seq x y z
N CYS A 1 -3.17 -12.21 18.15
CA CYS A 1 -3.34 -11.69 16.77
C CYS A 1 -2.01 -11.30 16.15
N ARG A 2 -1.68 -11.85 14.97
CA ARG A 2 -0.48 -11.45 14.18
C ARG A 2 -0.82 -10.25 13.31
N VAL A 3 0.05 -9.24 13.23
CA VAL A 3 -0.18 -8.05 12.39
C VAL A 3 0.65 -8.13 11.12
N VAL A 4 -0.01 -7.97 9.98
CA VAL A 4 0.62 -7.82 8.65
C VAL A 4 0.37 -6.40 8.16
N THR A 5 1.45 -5.69 7.85
CA THR A 5 1.37 -4.29 7.39
C THR A 5 1.87 -4.17 5.96
N PHE A 6 0.98 -3.81 5.05
CA PHE A 6 1.34 -3.44 3.68
C PHE A 6 1.66 -1.95 3.59
N LEU A 7 2.62 -1.60 2.75
CA LEU A 7 3.02 -0.22 2.51
C LEU A 7 2.82 0.15 1.04
N SER A 8 2.22 1.29 0.76
CA SER A 8 2.24 1.92 -0.56
C SER A 8 2.92 3.28 -0.44
N ILE A 9 3.91 3.55 -1.30
CA ILE A 9 4.62 4.83 -1.36
C ILE A 9 4.39 5.45 -2.73
N ASN A 10 3.60 6.52 -2.81
CA ASN A 10 3.24 7.18 -4.07
C ASN A 10 2.75 8.60 -3.82
N ARG A 11 2.88 9.51 -4.80
CA ARG A 11 2.13 10.78 -4.71
C ARG A 11 0.62 10.51 -4.72
N PHE A 12 -0.14 11.38 -4.05
CA PHE A 12 -1.61 11.34 -4.10
C PHE A 12 -2.11 11.83 -5.46
N GLU A 13 -1.93 11.02 -6.51
CA GLU A 13 -2.32 11.32 -7.89
C GLU A 13 -3.14 10.15 -8.44
N ARG A 14 -4.20 10.44 -9.20
CA ARG A 14 -5.18 9.40 -9.61
C ARG A 14 -4.56 8.30 -10.46
N LYS A 15 -3.58 8.66 -11.30
CA LYS A 15 -2.81 7.73 -12.14
C LYS A 15 -2.01 6.68 -11.35
N LYS A 16 -1.78 6.89 -10.04
CA LYS A 16 -1.04 5.94 -9.19
C LYS A 16 -1.91 4.76 -8.75
N GLY A 17 -3.21 4.77 -9.05
CA GLY A 17 -4.09 3.62 -8.83
C GLY A 17 -4.30 3.26 -7.35
N LEU A 18 -4.15 4.22 -6.43
CA LEU A 18 -4.15 3.95 -4.98
C LEU A 18 -5.46 3.36 -4.45
N ALA A 19 -6.57 3.61 -5.14
CA ALA A 19 -7.86 2.99 -4.83
C ALA A 19 -7.81 1.45 -4.92
N LEU A 20 -7.01 0.89 -5.84
CA LEU A 20 -6.84 -0.55 -5.98
C LEU A 20 -6.24 -1.18 -4.72
N ALA A 21 -5.34 -0.49 -4.02
CA ALA A 21 -4.77 -0.98 -2.77
C ALA A 21 -5.82 -1.04 -1.65
N LEU A 22 -6.78 -0.10 -1.61
CA LEU A 22 -7.91 -0.12 -0.68
C LEU A 22 -8.87 -1.28 -0.97
N GLU A 23 -9.21 -1.48 -2.25
CA GLU A 23 -10.07 -2.57 -2.68
C GLU A 23 -9.44 -3.93 -2.35
N ALA A 24 -8.14 -4.09 -2.63
CA ALA A 24 -7.38 -5.27 -2.29
C ALA A 24 -7.34 -5.52 -0.77
N LEU A 25 -7.17 -4.47 0.05
CA LEU A 25 -7.22 -4.57 1.51
C LEU A 25 -8.57 -5.09 2.00
N ALA A 26 -9.69 -4.57 1.46
CA ALA A 26 -11.03 -5.02 1.83
C ALA A 26 -11.24 -6.51 1.52
N VAL A 27 -10.80 -6.95 0.33
CA VAL A 27 -10.85 -8.37 -0.05
C VAL A 27 -9.97 -9.22 0.84
N LEU A 28 -8.74 -8.78 1.13
CA LEU A 28 -7.77 -9.53 1.91
C LEU A 28 -8.21 -9.68 3.38
N ARG A 29 -8.75 -8.63 4.00
CA ARG A 29 -9.28 -8.70 5.38
C ARG A 29 -10.45 -9.67 5.48
N ARG A 30 -11.37 -9.65 4.51
CA ARG A 30 -12.49 -10.60 4.47
C ARG A 30 -11.97 -12.04 4.38
N ARG A 31 -11.05 -12.32 3.45
CA ARG A 31 -10.46 -13.65 3.27
C ARG A 31 -9.66 -14.12 4.48
N ALA A 32 -8.95 -13.21 5.16
CA ALA A 32 -8.21 -13.52 6.37
C ALA A 32 -9.15 -13.89 7.52
N ALA A 33 -10.29 -13.21 7.66
CA ALA A 33 -11.30 -13.55 8.66
C ALA A 33 -11.98 -14.90 8.36
N GLU A 34 -12.33 -15.16 7.09
CA GLU A 34 -12.87 -16.45 6.63
C GLU A 34 -11.88 -17.59 6.93
N ALA A 35 -10.62 -17.44 6.55
CA ALA A 35 -9.59 -18.44 6.79
C ALA A 35 -9.31 -18.69 8.28
N ALA A 36 -9.34 -17.64 9.12
CA ALA A 36 -9.18 -17.77 10.56
C ALA A 36 -10.35 -18.55 11.19
N ALA A 37 -11.58 -18.27 10.74
CA ALA A 37 -12.77 -19.01 11.18
C ALA A 37 -12.70 -20.49 10.79
N ASP A 38 -12.33 -20.80 9.54
CA ASP A 38 -12.20 -22.17 9.04
C ASP A 38 -11.10 -22.96 9.79
N ALA A 39 -10.02 -22.28 10.16
CA ALA A 39 -8.90 -22.89 10.89
C ALA A 39 -9.13 -22.99 12.41
N GLY A 40 -10.20 -22.39 12.95
CA GLY A 40 -10.39 -22.24 14.39
C GLY A 40 -9.32 -21.37 15.07
N ASP A 41 -8.66 -20.50 14.30
CA ASP A 41 -7.63 -19.58 14.79
C ASP A 41 -8.28 -18.34 15.41
N ALA A 42 -8.52 -18.40 16.72
CA ALA A 42 -9.11 -17.29 17.48
C ALA A 42 -8.22 -16.03 17.50
N ASP A 43 -6.90 -16.18 17.26
CA ASP A 43 -5.96 -15.06 17.22
C ASP A 43 -5.98 -14.34 15.87
N GLY A 44 -6.13 -15.09 14.78
CA GLY A 44 -6.21 -14.59 13.42
C GLY A 44 -5.05 -13.70 12.98
N VAL A 45 -5.25 -13.03 11.83
CA VAL A 45 -4.31 -12.07 11.27
C VAL A 45 -5.00 -10.72 11.06
N GLU A 46 -4.45 -9.69 11.67
CA GLU A 46 -4.83 -8.32 11.42
C GLU A 46 -4.04 -7.77 10.23
N VAL A 47 -4.76 -7.30 9.21
CA VAL A 47 -4.14 -6.72 8.01
C VAL A 47 -4.34 -5.21 8.01
N ARG A 48 -3.24 -4.48 7.84
CA ARG A 48 -3.19 -3.01 7.79
C ARG A 48 -2.51 -2.52 6.51
N LEU A 49 -2.86 -1.31 6.10
CA LEU A 49 -2.26 -0.62 4.97
C LEU A 49 -1.78 0.77 5.39
N VAL A 50 -0.52 1.07 5.14
CA VAL A 50 0.01 2.42 5.22
C VAL A 50 0.11 2.97 3.79
N MET A 51 -0.59 4.07 3.52
CA MET A 51 -0.47 4.84 2.29
C MET A 51 0.34 6.09 2.56
N ALA A 52 1.62 6.03 2.24
CA ALA A 52 2.56 7.12 2.37
C ALA A 52 2.71 7.83 1.03
N GLY A 53 2.74 9.17 1.03
CA GLY A 53 2.84 9.88 -0.23
C GLY A 53 3.32 11.31 -0.17
N GLY A 54 3.94 11.71 -1.28
CA GLY A 54 4.20 13.11 -1.56
C GLY A 54 2.88 13.87 -1.63
N TRP A 55 2.78 14.92 -0.83
CA TRP A 55 1.61 15.76 -0.69
C TRP A 55 2.02 17.23 -0.77
N ASP A 56 1.29 18.01 -1.56
CA ASP A 56 1.43 19.45 -1.59
C ASP A 56 0.03 20.08 -1.55
N ALA A 57 -0.26 20.87 -0.53
CA ALA A 57 -1.55 21.53 -0.36
C ALA A 57 -1.88 22.53 -1.49
N ARG A 58 -0.89 22.93 -2.28
CA ARG A 58 -1.04 23.81 -3.45
C ARG A 58 -1.43 23.03 -4.71
N VAL A 59 -1.28 21.70 -4.70
CA VAL A 59 -1.63 20.83 -5.82
C VAL A 59 -3.04 20.29 -5.58
N ALA A 60 -4.02 20.84 -6.30
CA ALA A 60 -5.44 20.48 -6.14
C ALA A 60 -5.68 18.97 -6.25
N GLU A 61 -5.03 18.31 -7.21
CA GLU A 61 -5.14 16.85 -7.37
C GLU A 61 -4.69 16.08 -6.12
N ASN A 62 -3.62 16.51 -5.43
CA ASN A 62 -3.19 15.84 -4.20
C ASN A 62 -4.27 15.95 -3.13
N VAL A 63 -4.82 17.14 -2.95
CA VAL A 63 -5.85 17.43 -1.94
C VAL A 63 -7.12 16.64 -2.19
N GLU A 64 -7.65 16.74 -3.41
CA GLU A 64 -8.89 16.07 -3.80
C GLU A 64 -8.74 14.56 -3.74
N HIS A 65 -7.64 14.02 -4.30
CA HIS A 65 -7.50 12.58 -4.40
C HIS A 65 -7.30 11.90 -3.04
N HIS A 66 -6.60 12.53 -2.10
CA HIS A 66 -6.55 12.04 -0.72
C HIS A 66 -7.94 12.02 -0.08
N ALA A 67 -8.75 13.07 -0.26
CA ALA A 67 -10.12 13.10 0.25
C ALA A 67 -10.98 11.99 -0.37
N GLU A 68 -10.83 11.73 -1.67
CA GLU A 68 -11.46 10.61 -2.38
C GLU A 68 -11.04 9.25 -1.78
N LEU A 69 -9.74 9.06 -1.48
CA LEU A 69 -9.20 7.84 -0.89
C LEU A 69 -9.69 7.61 0.55
N VAL A 70 -9.75 8.66 1.36
CA VAL A 70 -10.33 8.60 2.72
C VAL A 70 -11.81 8.20 2.63
N ALA A 71 -12.57 8.82 1.74
CA ALA A 71 -13.97 8.47 1.52
C ALA A 71 -14.13 7.04 0.98
N ALA A 72 -13.23 6.59 0.11
CA ALA A 72 -13.21 5.22 -0.40
C ALA A 72 -12.93 4.20 0.71
N ALA A 73 -11.95 4.44 1.57
CA ALA A 73 -11.64 3.58 2.71
C ALA A 73 -12.84 3.44 3.66
N ALA A 74 -13.57 4.53 3.89
CA ALA A 74 -14.80 4.52 4.67
C ALA A 74 -15.91 3.69 3.99
N ARG A 75 -16.16 3.91 2.69
CA ARG A 75 -17.17 3.14 1.93
C ARG A 75 -16.86 1.64 1.88
N LEU A 76 -15.57 1.29 1.81
CA LEU A 76 -15.10 -0.09 1.78
C LEU A 76 -15.07 -0.74 3.18
N GLY A 77 -15.34 0.02 4.24
CA GLY A 77 -15.32 -0.49 5.62
C GLY A 77 -13.92 -0.86 6.12
N VAL A 78 -12.87 -0.19 5.62
CA VAL A 78 -11.47 -0.45 5.99
C VAL A 78 -10.76 0.78 6.56
N ALA A 79 -11.50 1.83 6.91
CA ALA A 79 -10.91 3.06 7.42
C ALA A 79 -10.11 2.87 8.73
N ASP A 80 -10.49 1.89 9.56
CA ASP A 80 -9.77 1.49 10.78
C ASP A 80 -8.42 0.81 10.49
N ALA A 81 -8.23 0.33 9.27
CA ALA A 81 -7.10 -0.46 8.83
C ALA A 81 -6.09 0.33 7.98
N VAL A 82 -6.38 1.60 7.70
CA VAL A 82 -5.62 2.43 6.76
C VAL A 82 -5.04 3.63 7.47
N THR A 83 -3.73 3.82 7.33
CA THR A 83 -3.04 5.03 7.79
C THR A 83 -2.52 5.82 6.59
N PHE A 84 -2.93 7.08 6.48
CA PHE A 84 -2.42 8.00 5.46
C PHE A 84 -1.27 8.83 6.04
N VAL A 85 -0.09 8.75 5.42
CA VAL A 85 1.10 9.52 5.78
C VAL A 85 1.41 10.51 4.65
N ARG A 86 1.41 11.80 4.97
CA ARG A 86 1.63 12.88 4.00
C ARG A 86 3.01 13.51 4.24
N SER A 87 3.79 13.67 3.18
CA SER A 87 5.05 14.43 3.20
C SER A 87 6.05 13.95 4.26
N PHE A 88 6.41 12.66 4.18
CA PHE A 88 7.43 12.05 5.02
C PHE A 88 8.85 12.50 4.61
N SER A 89 9.77 12.48 5.57
CA SER A 89 11.22 12.58 5.40
C SER A 89 11.83 11.28 4.89
N ASP A 90 13.08 11.32 4.41
CA ASP A 90 13.79 10.11 3.99
C ASP A 90 13.99 9.12 5.15
N GLU A 91 14.21 9.62 6.37
CA GLU A 91 14.28 8.80 7.58
C GLU A 91 12.95 8.08 7.86
N GLU A 92 11.81 8.79 7.73
CA GLU A 92 10.48 8.19 7.87
C GLU A 92 10.20 7.18 6.76
N LYS A 93 10.62 7.44 5.51
CA LYS A 93 10.52 6.48 4.40
C LYS A 93 11.27 5.20 4.74
N ALA A 94 12.52 5.33 5.20
CA ALA A 94 13.34 4.19 5.59
C ALA A 94 12.70 3.41 6.75
N ALA A 95 12.15 4.10 7.75
CA ALA A 95 11.45 3.47 8.86
C ALA A 95 10.18 2.72 8.41
N LEU A 96 9.40 3.32 7.50
CA LEU A 96 8.21 2.68 6.93
C LEU A 96 8.57 1.41 6.15
N LEU A 97 9.58 1.47 5.28
CA LEU A 97 10.08 0.31 4.54
C LEU A 97 10.61 -0.77 5.49
N ALA A 98 11.35 -0.40 6.53
CA ALA A 98 11.88 -1.34 7.52
C ALA A 98 10.78 -1.99 8.38
N ALA A 99 9.64 -1.32 8.58
CA ALA A 99 8.54 -1.82 9.39
C ALA A 99 7.50 -2.64 8.61
N CYS A 100 7.40 -2.46 7.28
CA CYS A 100 6.35 -3.13 6.50
C CYS A 100 6.64 -4.62 6.25
N THR A 101 5.59 -5.41 6.09
CA THR A 101 5.68 -6.81 5.67
C THR A 101 5.98 -6.91 4.17
N ALA A 102 5.31 -6.09 3.35
CA ALA A 102 5.50 -6.02 1.92
C ALA A 102 5.05 -4.67 1.37
N VAL A 103 5.57 -4.29 0.20
CA VAL A 103 5.18 -3.09 -0.53
C VAL A 103 4.16 -3.45 -1.60
N VAL A 104 3.07 -2.67 -1.68
CA VAL A 104 2.07 -2.77 -2.75
C VAL A 104 2.21 -1.56 -3.67
N TYR A 105 2.57 -1.83 -4.92
CA TYR A 105 2.88 -0.85 -5.94
C TYR A 105 1.84 -0.90 -7.07
N THR A 106 0.82 -0.05 -6.96
CA THR A 106 -0.32 0.03 -7.89
C THR A 106 -0.17 0.91 -9.14
N PRO A 107 0.86 1.78 -9.30
CA PRO A 107 1.00 2.55 -10.53
C PRO A 107 1.18 1.65 -11.76
N THR A 108 0.54 2.03 -12.86
CA THR A 108 0.74 1.43 -14.18
C THR A 108 1.50 2.39 -15.09
N ASN A 109 2.27 1.86 -16.03
CA ASN A 109 3.07 2.63 -16.99
C ASN A 109 4.03 3.64 -16.33
N GLU A 110 4.49 3.35 -15.11
CA GLU A 110 5.55 4.15 -14.49
C GLU A 110 6.87 3.87 -15.21
N HIS A 111 7.64 4.90 -15.52
CA HIS A 111 8.89 4.72 -16.26
C HIS A 111 9.88 3.84 -15.49
N PHE A 112 10.20 4.19 -14.23
CA PHE A 112 11.21 3.47 -13.46
C PHE A 112 10.62 2.68 -12.29
N GLY A 113 9.72 3.30 -11.51
CA GLY A 113 9.24 2.68 -10.27
C GLY A 113 10.37 2.56 -9.23
N ILE A 114 10.89 3.70 -8.78
CA ILE A 114 11.98 3.73 -7.78
C ILE A 114 11.60 3.02 -6.47
N VAL A 115 10.32 3.05 -6.09
CA VAL A 115 9.82 2.46 -4.84
C VAL A 115 10.01 0.94 -4.80
N PRO A 116 9.69 0.16 -5.85
CA PRO A 116 10.10 -1.23 -5.97
C PRO A 116 11.59 -1.49 -5.70
N VAL A 117 12.47 -0.64 -6.24
CA VAL A 117 13.93 -0.76 -6.03
C VAL A 117 14.31 -0.46 -4.58
N GLU A 118 13.76 0.59 -3.98
CA GLU A 118 13.97 0.95 -2.58
C GLU A 118 13.45 -0.15 -1.64
N ALA A 119 12.32 -0.76 -1.96
CA ALA A 119 11.76 -1.90 -1.24
C ALA A 119 12.67 -3.13 -1.32
N GLY A 120 13.17 -3.46 -2.50
CA GLY A 120 14.16 -4.52 -2.69
C GLY A 120 15.43 -4.27 -1.89
N ALA A 121 15.95 -3.03 -1.91
CA ALA A 121 17.11 -2.63 -1.10
C ALA A 121 16.86 -2.73 0.41
N ALA A 122 15.61 -2.53 0.86
CA ALA A 122 15.19 -2.70 2.25
C ALA A 122 14.84 -4.17 2.61
N GLY A 123 15.05 -5.12 1.69
CA GLY A 123 14.74 -6.53 1.88
C GLY A 123 13.24 -6.81 2.01
N ARG A 124 12.39 -6.01 1.34
CA ARG A 124 10.94 -6.10 1.41
C ARG A 124 10.36 -6.67 0.12
N PRO A 125 9.51 -7.72 0.21
CA PRO A 125 8.76 -8.21 -0.94
C PRO A 125 7.92 -7.10 -1.56
N VAL A 126 7.78 -7.14 -2.89
CA VAL A 126 6.99 -6.17 -3.65
C VAL A 126 5.90 -6.90 -4.43
N VAL A 127 4.66 -6.46 -4.26
CA VAL A 127 3.53 -6.82 -5.11
C VAL A 127 3.23 -5.62 -6.00
N ALA A 128 3.51 -5.74 -7.30
CA ALA A 128 3.36 -4.65 -8.24
C ALA A 128 2.43 -5.00 -9.42
N CYS A 129 1.83 -3.98 -10.04
CA CYS A 129 1.26 -4.14 -11.37
C CYS A 129 2.36 -4.50 -12.37
N ALA A 130 2.16 -5.56 -13.17
CA ALA A 130 3.10 -6.02 -14.20
C ALA A 130 3.10 -5.07 -15.43
N SER A 131 3.58 -3.84 -15.23
CA SER A 131 3.53 -2.76 -16.21
C SER A 131 4.65 -1.74 -15.95
N GLY A 132 5.34 -1.28 -16.99
CA GLY A 132 6.41 -0.29 -16.88
C GLY A 132 7.62 -0.79 -16.08
N GLY A 133 8.28 0.11 -15.36
CA GLY A 133 9.51 -0.13 -14.61
C GLY A 133 9.52 -1.30 -13.61
N PRO A 134 8.40 -1.68 -12.96
CA PRO A 134 8.29 -2.95 -12.22
C PRO A 134 8.74 -4.19 -13.01
N LEU A 135 8.50 -4.26 -14.33
CA LEU A 135 8.92 -5.38 -15.18
C LEU A 135 10.45 -5.47 -15.33
N GLU A 136 11.17 -4.38 -15.07
CA GLU A 136 12.64 -4.32 -15.14
C GLU A 136 13.28 -4.53 -13.76
N SER A 137 12.60 -4.13 -12.69
CA SER A 137 13.15 -4.08 -11.32
C SER A 137 12.72 -5.25 -10.41
N ILE A 138 11.67 -5.99 -10.78
CA ILE A 138 11.14 -7.11 -9.99
C ILE A 138 11.30 -8.41 -10.79
N VAL A 139 11.83 -9.44 -10.14
CA VAL A 139 11.81 -10.82 -10.66
C VAL A 139 10.62 -11.53 -10.05
N ASP A 140 9.66 -11.95 -10.88
CA ASP A 140 8.44 -12.62 -10.42
C ASP A 140 8.75 -13.97 -9.77
N GLY A 141 8.20 -14.20 -8.57
CA GLY A 141 8.34 -15.44 -7.81
C GLY A 141 9.71 -15.69 -7.15
N ALA A 142 10.62 -14.72 -7.14
CA ALA A 142 11.96 -14.83 -6.54
C ALA A 142 12.03 -14.36 -5.08
#